data_AF-A0A2Z5T4K5-F1
#
_entry.id   AF-A0A2Z5T4K5-F1
#
_cell.length_a   1.000
_cell.length_b   1.000
_cell.length_c   1.000
_cell.angle_alpha   90.00
_cell.angle_beta   90.00
_cell.angle_gamma   90.00
#
_symmetry.space_group_name_H-M   'P 1'
#
loop_
_entity.id
_entity.type
_entity.pdbx_description
1 polymer ?
#
loop_
_entity_poly.entity_id
_entity_poly.type
_entity_poly.pdbx_seq_one_letter_code
_entity_poly.pdbx_strand_id
1 'polypeptide(L)'
;MIRVFFRLHRSWVYSCLSLLVITFVILTNIQPSYSQSWLNLLFQGVQVIQLTTMSDSQEVKIAQQINDELIRSGQFHISQNPQLNQTIERIGQRLAPTSERPNLPYTFQVVDDISINAFATMGGFVYINTGLIATAENEAELASVVAHEVAHITARHSITQMRDVALSQGLMSAAGLRENTIVQLGVQLGVNLPHSRESELEADRLGLRNLRNAGYASIGMVTFMQKLMQKNGSSVPDFLSTHPATSDRLRALNRAVDDQRSYQGDGLDNQAYQQNVRSFL
;
A
#
# COMPACT_ATOMS: atom_id res chain seq x y z
N MET A 1 19.13 -82.44 -2.65
CA MET A 1 18.60 -81.86 -3.90
C MET A 1 17.73 -80.60 -3.73
N ILE A 2 17.36 -80.14 -2.51
CA ILE A 2 16.41 -79.01 -2.35
C ILE A 2 17.07 -77.61 -2.30
N ARG A 3 18.36 -77.50 -1.98
CA ARG A 3 19.04 -76.19 -1.83
C ARG A 3 19.49 -75.51 -3.14
N VAL A 4 19.57 -76.25 -4.25
CA VAL A 4 20.02 -75.69 -5.56
C VAL A 4 18.86 -75.00 -6.28
N PHE A 5 17.63 -75.49 -6.11
CA PHE A 5 16.43 -74.96 -6.79
C PHE A 5 16.06 -73.54 -6.33
N PHE A 6 16.28 -73.22 -5.04
CA PHE A 6 16.00 -71.89 -4.49
C PHE A 6 17.00 -70.80 -4.92
N ARG A 7 18.21 -71.18 -5.35
CA ARG A 7 19.23 -70.21 -5.79
C ARG A 7 18.99 -69.71 -7.21
N LEU A 8 18.52 -70.60 -8.10
CA LEU A 8 18.18 -70.27 -9.48
C LEU A 8 16.98 -69.32 -9.56
N HIS A 9 15.95 -69.49 -8.73
CA HIS A 9 14.76 -68.64 -8.82
C HIS A 9 15.03 -67.17 -8.42
N ARG A 10 16.05 -66.93 -7.59
CA ARG A 10 16.38 -65.60 -7.06
C ARG A 10 17.12 -64.72 -8.07
N SER A 11 17.96 -65.28 -8.94
CA SER A 11 18.69 -64.51 -9.95
C SER A 11 17.80 -63.98 -11.07
N TRP A 12 16.77 -64.74 -11.46
CA TRP A 12 15.78 -64.30 -12.45
C TRP A 12 14.90 -63.16 -11.93
N VAL A 13 14.54 -63.17 -10.65
CA VAL A 13 13.76 -62.09 -10.04
C VAL A 13 14.51 -60.75 -10.08
N TYR A 14 15.81 -60.76 -9.74
CA TYR A 14 16.61 -59.53 -9.82
C TYR A 14 16.86 -59.05 -11.26
N SER A 15 16.99 -60.00 -12.20
CA SER A 15 17.16 -59.66 -13.62
C SER A 15 15.88 -59.05 -14.21
N CYS A 16 14.71 -59.58 -13.87
CA CYS A 16 13.42 -59.02 -14.27
C CYS A 16 13.17 -57.66 -13.61
N LEU A 17 13.50 -57.49 -12.33
CA LEU A 17 13.34 -56.21 -11.63
C LEU A 17 14.26 -55.13 -12.21
N SER A 18 15.50 -55.48 -12.52
CA SER A 18 16.47 -54.62 -13.22
C SER A 18 15.94 -54.16 -14.58
N LEU A 19 15.45 -55.10 -15.39
CA LEU A 19 14.86 -54.79 -16.70
C LEU A 19 13.67 -53.84 -16.56
N LEU A 20 12.79 -54.06 -15.58
CA LEU A 20 11.61 -53.22 -15.31
C LEU A 20 11.99 -51.78 -14.91
N VAL A 21 13.02 -51.62 -14.08
CA VAL A 21 13.54 -50.30 -13.70
C VAL A 21 14.16 -49.60 -14.92
N ILE A 22 14.91 -50.33 -15.74
CA ILE A 22 15.53 -49.77 -16.96
C ILE A 22 14.46 -49.33 -17.95
N THR A 23 13.42 -50.14 -18.21
CA THR A 23 12.31 -49.70 -19.08
C THR A 23 11.57 -48.51 -18.51
N PHE A 24 11.36 -48.43 -17.19
CA PHE A 24 10.72 -47.28 -16.55
C PHE A 24 11.54 -45.99 -16.73
N VAL A 25 12.87 -46.06 -16.58
CA VAL A 25 13.76 -44.91 -16.79
C VAL A 25 13.83 -44.50 -18.27
N ILE A 26 13.79 -45.44 -19.21
CA ILE A 26 13.81 -45.13 -20.65
C ILE A 26 12.47 -44.55 -21.14
N LEU A 27 11.34 -44.99 -20.58
CA LEU A 27 10.00 -44.54 -20.99
C LEU A 27 9.57 -43.22 -20.33
N THR A 28 10.29 -42.74 -19.32
CA THR A 28 10.07 -41.41 -18.76
C THR A 28 10.83 -40.39 -19.59
N ASN A 29 10.09 -39.52 -20.30
CA ASN A 29 10.66 -38.36 -20.97
C ASN A 29 11.16 -37.37 -19.90
N ILE A 30 12.38 -37.56 -19.39
CA ILE A 30 13.07 -36.60 -18.54
C ILE A 30 13.37 -35.38 -19.43
N GLN A 31 12.47 -34.40 -19.41
CA GLN A 31 12.75 -33.08 -19.97
C GLN A 31 13.95 -32.51 -19.21
N PRO A 32 15.04 -32.11 -19.87
CA PRO A 32 16.14 -31.47 -19.18
C PRO A 32 15.62 -30.18 -18.54
N SER A 33 15.48 -30.17 -17.21
CA SER A 33 15.38 -28.93 -16.49
C SER A 33 16.77 -28.31 -16.52
N TYR A 34 16.92 -27.23 -17.29
CA TYR A 34 18.11 -26.40 -17.20
C TYR A 34 18.23 -25.92 -15.76
N SER A 35 19.21 -26.42 -15.01
CA SER A 35 19.45 -25.91 -13.67
C SER A 35 19.94 -24.47 -13.82
N GLN A 36 19.21 -23.53 -13.23
CA GLN A 36 19.75 -22.19 -13.05
C GLN A 36 21.01 -22.33 -12.20
N SER A 37 22.08 -21.65 -12.63
CA SER A 37 23.37 -21.70 -11.94
C SER A 37 23.19 -21.34 -10.46
N TRP A 38 23.72 -22.15 -9.56
CA TRP A 38 23.70 -21.91 -8.12
C TRP A 38 24.33 -20.56 -7.74
N LEU A 39 25.29 -20.07 -8.53
CA LEU A 39 25.87 -18.73 -8.33
C LEU A 39 24.87 -17.63 -8.67
N ASN A 40 24.02 -17.82 -9.67
CA ASN A 40 22.93 -16.88 -9.96
C ASN A 40 21.88 -16.93 -8.86
N LEU A 41 21.53 -18.10 -8.32
CA LEU A 41 20.63 -18.21 -7.16
C LEU A 41 21.23 -17.61 -5.87
N LEU A 42 22.55 -17.68 -5.69
CA LEU A 42 23.26 -17.11 -4.53
C LEU A 42 23.46 -15.59 -4.64
N PHE A 43 23.63 -15.03 -5.85
CA PHE A 43 23.98 -13.61 -6.04
C PHE A 43 22.89 -12.76 -6.73
N GLN A 44 21.86 -13.34 -7.34
CA GLN A 44 20.73 -12.57 -7.88
C GLN A 44 19.67 -12.21 -6.82
N GLY A 45 19.81 -12.67 -5.57
CA GLY A 45 18.70 -12.68 -4.62
C GLY A 45 18.69 -11.62 -3.51
N VAL A 46 19.72 -10.78 -3.38
CA VAL A 46 19.79 -9.80 -2.27
C VAL A 46 20.15 -8.41 -2.80
N GLN A 47 19.16 -7.71 -3.36
CA GLN A 47 19.29 -6.27 -3.56
C GLN A 47 19.22 -5.60 -2.18
N VAL A 48 20.33 -5.00 -1.75
CA VAL A 48 20.37 -4.18 -0.54
C VAL A 48 20.22 -2.72 -0.96
N ILE A 49 19.26 -2.03 -0.37
CA ILE A 49 18.86 -0.67 -0.72
C ILE A 49 19.04 0.23 0.50
N GLN A 50 19.72 1.35 0.29
CA GLN A 50 19.79 2.42 1.27
C GLN A 50 18.50 3.26 1.19
N LEU A 51 17.69 3.20 2.24
CA LEU A 51 16.40 3.90 2.28
C LEU A 51 16.52 5.41 2.06
N THR A 52 17.56 6.05 2.60
CA THR A 52 17.73 7.51 2.57
C THR A 52 18.18 8.05 1.20
N THR A 53 18.73 7.20 0.33
CA THR A 53 19.24 7.58 -1.00
C THR A 53 18.46 6.92 -2.13
N MET A 54 17.32 6.30 -1.80
CA MET A 54 16.46 5.62 -2.76
C MET A 54 15.93 6.61 -3.82
N SER A 55 16.10 6.26 -5.09
CA SER A 55 15.58 7.05 -6.20
C SER A 55 14.07 6.86 -6.34
N ASP A 56 13.40 7.82 -6.99
CA ASP A 56 11.97 7.73 -7.30
C ASP A 56 11.62 6.46 -8.08
N SER A 57 12.47 6.06 -9.03
CA SER A 57 12.28 4.83 -9.81
C SER A 57 12.37 3.56 -8.95
N GLN A 58 13.24 3.55 -7.92
CA GLN A 58 13.33 2.44 -6.98
C GLN A 58 12.11 2.40 -6.06
N GLU A 59 11.65 3.56 -5.57
CA GLU A 59 10.40 3.65 -4.79
C GLU A 59 9.21 3.10 -5.57
N VAL A 60 9.05 3.50 -6.83
CA VAL A 60 7.96 3.03 -7.70
C VAL A 60 8.03 1.51 -7.91
N LYS A 61 9.22 0.95 -8.15
CA LYS A 61 9.40 -0.50 -8.32
C LYS A 61 8.98 -1.27 -7.06
N ILE A 62 9.41 -0.80 -5.89
CA ILE A 62 9.09 -1.43 -4.61
C ILE A 62 7.61 -1.25 -4.27
N ALA A 63 7.04 -0.09 -4.58
CA ALA A 63 5.62 0.19 -4.40
C ALA A 63 4.74 -0.78 -5.20
N GLN A 64 5.12 -1.09 -6.44
CA GLN A 64 4.44 -2.11 -7.24
C GLN A 64 4.47 -3.47 -6.54
N GLN A 65 5.61 -3.88 -5.98
CA GLN A 65 5.72 -5.14 -5.24
C GLN A 65 4.86 -5.14 -3.96
N ILE A 66 4.79 -4.01 -3.25
CA ILE A 66 3.91 -3.83 -2.08
C ILE A 66 2.44 -3.96 -2.51
N ASN A 67 2.04 -3.29 -3.58
CA ASN A 67 0.69 -3.38 -4.14
C ASN A 67 0.34 -4.82 -4.53
N ASP A 68 1.23 -5.51 -5.25
CA ASP A 68 1.03 -6.90 -5.66
C ASP A 68 0.86 -7.83 -4.44
N GLU A 69 1.59 -7.59 -3.35
CA GLU A 69 1.48 -8.35 -2.11
C GLU A 69 0.18 -8.04 -1.36
N LEU A 70 -0.23 -6.77 -1.28
CA LEU A 70 -1.51 -6.37 -0.68
C LEU A 70 -2.69 -7.05 -1.38
N ILE A 71 -2.72 -7.04 -2.72
CA ILE A 71 -3.77 -7.68 -3.51
C ILE A 71 -3.70 -9.21 -3.36
N ARG A 72 -2.50 -9.81 -3.42
CA ARG A 72 -2.32 -11.27 -3.31
C ARG A 72 -2.72 -11.80 -1.94
N SER A 73 -2.57 -11.01 -0.88
CA SER A 73 -2.94 -11.42 0.49
C SER A 73 -4.43 -11.78 0.63
N GLY A 74 -5.28 -11.28 -0.27
CA GLY A 74 -6.74 -11.43 -0.20
C GLY A 74 -7.40 -10.57 0.88
N GLN A 75 -6.63 -9.73 1.58
CA GLN A 75 -7.17 -8.81 2.58
C GLN A 75 -7.69 -7.50 1.96
N PHE A 76 -7.16 -7.13 0.79
CA PHE A 76 -7.51 -5.89 0.08
C PHE A 76 -8.28 -6.22 -1.20
N HIS A 77 -9.60 -6.02 -1.16
CA HIS A 77 -10.47 -6.21 -2.32
C HIS A 77 -10.60 -4.87 -3.05
N ILE A 78 -9.94 -4.76 -4.21
CA ILE A 78 -10.03 -3.55 -5.03
C ILE A 78 -11.40 -3.48 -5.69
N SER A 79 -12.08 -2.35 -5.50
CA SER A 79 -13.43 -2.12 -6.01
C SER A 79 -13.48 -2.23 -7.52
N GLN A 80 -14.51 -2.93 -8.01
CA GLN A 80 -14.80 -3.04 -9.44
C GLN A 80 -15.81 -1.98 -9.91
N ASN A 81 -16.21 -1.05 -9.04
CA ASN A 81 -17.16 0.00 -9.37
C ASN A 81 -16.49 1.11 -10.22
N PRO A 82 -16.81 1.23 -11.52
CA PRO A 82 -16.11 2.17 -12.38
C PRO A 82 -16.41 3.63 -12.02
N GLN A 83 -17.59 3.95 -11.48
CA GLN A 83 -17.96 5.31 -11.08
C GLN A 83 -17.17 5.77 -9.86
N LEU A 84 -17.01 4.92 -8.84
CA LEU A 84 -16.20 5.24 -7.67
C LEU A 84 -14.72 5.36 -8.04
N ASN A 85 -14.20 4.42 -8.83
CA ASN A 85 -12.82 4.44 -9.30
C ASN A 85 -12.53 5.71 -10.12
N GLN A 86 -13.42 6.08 -11.06
CA GLN A 86 -13.26 7.31 -11.85
C GLN A 86 -13.32 8.58 -10.98
N THR A 87 -14.18 8.59 -9.96
CA THR A 87 -14.29 9.73 -9.04
C THR A 87 -12.99 9.95 -8.27
N ILE A 88 -12.47 8.87 -7.68
CA ILE A 88 -11.23 8.90 -6.90
C ILE A 88 -10.03 9.23 -7.78
N GLU A 89 -9.95 8.63 -8.98
CA GLU A 89 -8.90 8.96 -9.95
C GLU A 89 -8.94 10.43 -10.34
N ARG A 90 -10.12 11.00 -10.63
CA ARG A 90 -10.27 12.43 -10.96
C ARG A 90 -9.80 13.34 -9.82
N ILE A 91 -10.18 13.02 -8.58
CA ILE A 91 -9.74 13.77 -7.40
C ILE A 91 -8.22 13.69 -7.26
N GLY A 92 -7.66 12.48 -7.36
CA GLY A 92 -6.24 12.22 -7.27
C GLY A 92 -5.41 12.93 -8.35
N GLN A 93 -5.81 12.82 -9.62
CA GLN A 93 -5.18 13.50 -10.75
C GLN A 93 -5.26 15.03 -10.67
N ARG A 94 -6.26 15.58 -9.97
CA ARG A 94 -6.33 17.01 -9.70
C ARG A 94 -5.37 17.44 -8.58
N LEU A 95 -5.13 16.58 -7.60
CA LEU A 95 -4.30 16.88 -6.41
C LEU A 95 -2.81 16.60 -6.63
N ALA A 96 -2.45 15.44 -7.18
CA ALA A 96 -1.06 14.99 -7.34
C ALA A 96 -0.15 16.01 -8.06
N PRO A 97 -0.58 16.67 -9.17
CA PRO A 97 0.25 17.67 -9.85
C PRO A 97 0.55 18.92 -9.02
N THR A 98 -0.19 19.16 -7.93
CA THR A 98 0.01 20.30 -7.04
C THR A 98 1.00 20.03 -5.91
N SER A 99 1.42 18.77 -5.76
CA SER A 99 2.40 18.31 -4.78
C SER A 99 3.83 18.68 -5.18
N GLU A 100 4.79 18.48 -4.27
CA GLU A 100 6.21 18.70 -4.55
C GLU A 100 6.86 17.52 -5.33
N ARG A 101 6.12 16.43 -5.57
CA ARG A 101 6.56 15.27 -6.39
C ARG A 101 5.56 14.95 -7.52
N PRO A 102 5.24 15.91 -8.40
CA PRO A 102 4.15 15.77 -9.38
C PRO A 102 4.41 14.72 -10.48
N ASN A 103 5.66 14.30 -10.66
CA ASN A 103 6.06 13.38 -11.72
C ASN A 103 6.03 11.89 -11.31
N LEU A 104 5.61 11.57 -10.08
CA LEU A 104 5.39 10.19 -9.68
C LEU A 104 4.18 9.60 -10.41
N PRO A 105 4.20 8.30 -10.74
CA PRO A 105 3.04 7.62 -11.33
C PRO A 105 2.01 7.29 -10.24
N TYR A 106 1.28 8.31 -9.78
CA TYR A 106 0.26 8.12 -8.77
C TYR A 106 -0.83 7.15 -9.24
N THR A 107 -1.23 6.24 -8.36
CA THR A 107 -2.30 5.27 -8.59
C THR A 107 -3.26 5.33 -7.42
N PHE A 108 -4.52 5.65 -7.68
CA PHE A 108 -5.55 5.76 -6.65
C PHE A 108 -6.49 4.56 -6.73
N GLN A 109 -6.67 3.85 -5.63
CA GLN A 109 -7.46 2.62 -5.59
C GLN A 109 -8.57 2.71 -4.55
N VAL A 110 -9.77 2.32 -4.94
CA VAL A 110 -10.87 2.12 -4.00
C VAL A 110 -10.81 0.70 -3.46
N VAL A 111 -10.93 0.55 -2.15
CA VAL A 111 -10.98 -0.73 -1.45
C VAL A 111 -12.39 -0.95 -0.94
N ASP A 112 -12.98 -2.10 -1.28
CA ASP A 112 -14.30 -2.55 -0.83
C ASP A 112 -14.23 -2.97 0.66
N ASP A 113 -14.12 -1.96 1.52
CA ASP A 113 -14.09 -2.10 2.98
C ASP A 113 -14.95 -0.98 3.60
N ILE A 114 -15.83 -1.38 4.52
CA ILE A 114 -16.74 -0.48 5.24
C ILE A 114 -16.04 0.29 6.37
N SER A 115 -14.80 -0.06 6.70
CA SER A 115 -13.98 0.69 7.64
C SER A 115 -13.70 2.10 7.11
N ILE A 116 -13.64 3.06 8.04
CA ILE A 116 -13.30 4.45 7.72
C ILE A 116 -11.77 4.51 7.71
N ASN A 117 -11.16 4.26 6.55
CA ASN A 117 -9.72 4.27 6.39
C ASN A 117 -9.27 4.76 4.99
N ALA A 118 -8.05 5.26 4.92
CA ALA A 118 -7.28 5.52 3.72
C ALA A 118 -5.80 5.46 4.10
N PHE A 119 -4.94 5.11 3.15
CA PHE A 119 -3.51 5.09 3.38
C PHE A 119 -2.74 5.24 2.08
N ALA A 120 -1.50 5.68 2.19
CA ALA A 120 -0.54 5.69 1.09
C ALA A 120 0.64 4.76 1.35
N THR A 121 1.18 4.21 0.26
CA THR A 121 2.50 3.59 0.26
C THR A 121 3.48 4.44 -0.53
N MET A 122 4.78 4.15 -0.43
CA MET A 122 5.81 4.84 -1.23
C MET A 122 5.50 4.77 -2.73
N GLY A 123 6.17 5.59 -3.54
CA GLY A 123 6.11 5.45 -5.00
C GLY A 123 4.78 5.79 -5.68
N GLY A 124 3.75 6.28 -4.96
CA GLY A 124 2.57 6.90 -5.58
C GLY A 124 1.24 6.19 -5.37
N PHE A 125 1.18 5.07 -4.65
CA PHE A 125 -0.09 4.34 -4.45
C PHE A 125 -0.86 4.90 -3.25
N VAL A 126 -2.12 5.23 -3.47
CA VAL A 126 -3.07 5.71 -2.46
C VAL A 126 -4.30 4.81 -2.47
N TYR A 127 -4.75 4.37 -1.30
CA TYR A 127 -5.87 3.46 -1.11
C TYR A 127 -6.95 4.15 -0.28
N ILE A 128 -8.20 4.05 -0.71
CA ILE A 128 -9.35 4.72 -0.08
C ILE A 128 -10.45 3.69 0.13
N ASN A 129 -10.87 3.49 1.38
CA ASN A 129 -11.93 2.52 1.69
C ASN A 129 -13.31 3.10 1.40
N THR A 130 -14.24 2.26 0.96
CA THR A 130 -15.65 2.64 0.73
C THR A 130 -16.31 3.25 1.97
N GLY A 131 -15.96 2.82 3.17
CA GLY A 131 -16.45 3.39 4.43
C GLY A 131 -16.01 4.84 4.66
N LEU A 132 -14.80 5.22 4.20
CA LEU A 132 -14.33 6.59 4.22
C LEU A 132 -15.11 7.46 3.23
N ILE A 133 -15.32 6.96 2.01
CA ILE A 133 -16.15 7.63 0.99
C ILE A 133 -17.58 7.84 1.51
N ALA A 134 -18.16 6.84 2.18
CA ALA A 134 -19.49 6.94 2.79
C ALA A 134 -19.57 8.01 3.89
N THR A 135 -18.45 8.24 4.59
CA THR A 135 -18.37 9.15 5.74
C THR A 135 -18.20 10.62 5.32
N ALA A 136 -17.54 10.88 4.20
CA ALA A 136 -17.46 12.22 3.64
C ALA A 136 -18.87 12.74 3.28
N GLU A 137 -19.11 14.02 3.54
CA GLU A 137 -20.38 14.69 3.20
C GLU A 137 -20.33 15.38 1.85
N ASN A 138 -19.12 15.74 1.40
CA ASN A 138 -18.88 16.37 0.13
C ASN A 138 -17.49 16.04 -0.41
N GLU A 139 -17.25 16.46 -1.64
CA GLU A 139 -16.01 16.16 -2.35
C GLU A 139 -14.80 16.87 -1.74
N ALA A 140 -14.97 18.06 -1.15
CA ALA A 140 -13.87 18.78 -0.51
C ALA A 140 -13.32 18.02 0.71
N GLU A 141 -14.20 17.37 1.49
CA GLU A 141 -13.79 16.48 2.58
C GLU A 141 -13.03 15.26 2.05
N LEU A 142 -13.57 14.56 1.06
CA LEU A 142 -12.89 13.39 0.46
C LEU A 142 -11.54 13.78 -0.16
N ALA A 143 -11.50 14.89 -0.90
CA ALA A 143 -10.28 15.43 -1.50
C ALA A 143 -9.25 15.82 -0.44
N SER A 144 -9.68 16.27 0.75
CA SER A 144 -8.77 16.58 1.85
C SER A 144 -8.01 15.35 2.35
N VAL A 145 -8.66 14.19 2.42
CA VAL A 145 -8.02 12.92 2.78
C VAL A 145 -7.03 12.51 1.70
N VAL A 146 -7.44 12.56 0.42
CA VAL A 146 -6.53 12.22 -0.69
C VAL A 146 -5.31 13.16 -0.71
N ALA A 147 -5.50 14.45 -0.42
CA ALA A 147 -4.42 15.43 -0.35
C ALA A 147 -3.45 15.14 0.81
N HIS A 148 -3.97 14.68 1.95
CA HIS A 148 -3.19 14.23 3.11
C HIS A 148 -2.34 13.01 2.77
N GLU A 149 -2.91 12.01 2.11
CA GLU A 149 -2.18 10.81 1.68
C GLU A 149 -1.09 11.12 0.64
N VAL A 150 -1.39 12.00 -0.33
CA VAL A 150 -0.38 12.51 -1.28
C VAL A 150 0.75 13.24 -0.56
N ALA A 151 0.45 13.96 0.53
CA ALA A 151 1.47 14.63 1.33
C ALA A 151 2.40 13.65 2.05
N HIS A 152 1.89 12.51 2.55
CA HIS A 152 2.75 11.44 3.10
C HIS A 152 3.74 10.89 2.07
N ILE A 153 3.31 10.71 0.82
CA ILE A 153 4.17 10.26 -0.29
C ILE A 153 5.23 11.32 -0.62
N THR A 154 4.81 12.58 -0.65
CA THR A 154 5.67 13.72 -0.98
C THR A 154 6.80 13.87 0.05
N ALA A 155 6.45 13.79 1.34
CA ALA A 155 7.39 13.89 2.45
C ALA A 155 8.13 12.57 2.75
N ARG A 156 7.90 11.51 1.96
CA ARG A 156 8.53 10.17 2.13
C ARG A 156 8.36 9.61 3.55
N HIS A 157 7.23 9.87 4.21
CA HIS A 157 7.00 9.47 5.60
C HIS A 157 7.10 7.96 5.82
N SER A 158 6.58 7.13 4.89
CA SER A 158 6.68 5.67 4.97
C SER A 158 8.14 5.18 4.94
N ILE A 159 9.05 5.89 4.25
CA ILE A 159 10.47 5.53 4.19
C ILE A 159 11.16 5.87 5.51
N THR A 160 10.87 7.04 6.08
CA THR A 160 11.36 7.44 7.40
C THR A 160 10.90 6.45 8.48
N GLN A 161 9.60 6.12 8.49
CA GLN A 161 9.03 5.17 9.43
C GLN A 161 9.62 3.76 9.27
N MET A 162 9.81 3.31 8.02
CA MET A 162 10.45 2.03 7.73
C MET A 162 11.89 1.98 8.23
N ARG A 163 12.66 3.06 8.04
CA ARG A 163 14.01 3.16 8.57
C ARG A 163 14.02 3.01 10.09
N ASP A 164 13.12 3.71 10.78
CA ASP A 164 13.08 3.71 12.24
C ASP A 164 12.65 2.35 12.80
N VAL A 165 11.69 1.68 12.15
CA VAL A 165 11.31 0.30 12.49
C VAL A 165 12.45 -0.68 12.22
N ALA A 166 13.11 -0.58 11.08
CA ALA A 166 14.20 -1.48 10.75
C ALA A 166 15.43 -1.28 11.63
N LEU A 167 15.70 -0.05 12.09
CA LEU A 167 16.71 0.24 13.10
C LEU A 167 16.35 -0.36 14.46
N SER A 168 15.11 -0.16 14.93
CA SER A 168 14.67 -0.69 16.23
C SER A 168 14.63 -2.22 16.28
N GLN A 169 14.37 -2.88 15.16
CA GLN A 169 14.40 -4.34 15.03
C GLN A 169 15.79 -4.91 14.70
N GLY A 170 16.82 -4.07 14.56
CA GLY A 170 18.18 -4.51 14.21
C GLY A 170 18.29 -5.11 12.79
N LEU A 171 17.35 -4.80 11.91
CA LEU A 171 17.32 -5.27 10.52
C LEU A 171 18.23 -4.45 9.60
N MET A 172 18.59 -3.23 10.01
CA MET A 172 19.40 -2.29 9.23
C MET A 172 20.89 -2.67 9.24
N SER A 173 21.48 -2.83 8.06
CA SER A 173 22.94 -3.01 7.90
C SER A 173 23.61 -1.73 7.39
N ALA A 174 24.95 -1.67 7.44
CA ALA A 174 25.70 -0.55 6.83
C ALA A 174 25.45 -0.39 5.32
N ALA A 175 25.11 -1.49 4.63
CA ALA A 175 24.76 -1.48 3.22
C ALA A 175 23.29 -1.09 2.93
N GLY A 176 22.44 -1.05 3.96
CA GLY A 176 20.99 -0.81 3.85
C GLY A 176 20.13 -2.02 4.20
N LEU A 177 18.92 -2.08 3.64
CA LEU A 177 17.94 -3.16 3.81
C LEU A 177 17.78 -4.01 2.57
N ARG A 178 17.50 -5.29 2.78
CA ARG A 178 17.12 -6.19 1.69
C ARG A 178 15.76 -5.78 1.10
N GLU A 179 15.64 -5.79 -0.22
CA GLU A 179 14.41 -5.42 -0.95
C GLU A 179 13.17 -6.18 -0.43
N ASN A 180 13.29 -7.49 -0.18
CA ASN A 180 12.19 -8.29 0.38
C ASN A 180 11.74 -7.82 1.77
N THR A 181 12.66 -7.37 2.62
CA THR A 181 12.36 -6.80 3.92
C THR A 181 11.69 -5.44 3.78
N ILE A 182 12.10 -4.63 2.79
CA ILE A 182 11.45 -3.35 2.48
C ILE A 182 10.00 -3.58 2.04
N VAL A 183 9.74 -4.55 1.16
CA VAL A 183 8.37 -4.88 0.72
C VAL A 183 7.51 -5.33 1.91
N GLN A 184 8.01 -6.26 2.74
CA GLN A 184 7.29 -6.74 3.92
C GLN A 184 6.96 -5.63 4.91
N LEU A 185 7.94 -4.77 5.21
CA LEU A 185 7.71 -3.60 6.06
C LEU A 185 6.74 -2.63 5.39
N GLY A 186 6.82 -2.42 4.08
CA GLY A 186 5.92 -1.54 3.33
C GLY A 186 4.45 -1.94 3.46
N VAL A 187 4.16 -3.24 3.32
CA VAL A 187 2.83 -3.81 3.55
C VAL A 187 2.39 -3.59 5.01
N GLN A 188 3.26 -3.89 5.98
CA GLN A 188 2.92 -3.76 7.39
C GLN A 188 2.63 -2.30 7.79
N LEU A 189 3.49 -1.37 7.35
CA LEU A 189 3.48 0.03 7.73
C LEU A 189 2.30 0.78 7.12
N GLY A 190 2.04 0.57 5.82
CA GLY A 190 0.94 1.25 5.13
C GLY A 190 -0.43 0.94 5.74
N VAL A 191 -0.59 -0.25 6.33
CA VAL A 191 -1.88 -0.71 6.84
C VAL A 191 -2.04 -0.50 8.34
N ASN A 192 -0.98 -0.69 9.13
CA ASN A 192 -1.13 -0.90 10.57
C ASN A 192 -0.36 0.07 11.46
N LEU A 193 0.68 0.75 10.96
CA LEU A 193 1.58 1.48 11.86
C LEU A 193 1.23 2.97 11.96
N PRO A 194 0.96 3.49 13.17
CA PRO A 194 0.71 4.91 13.36
C PRO A 194 1.90 5.77 12.93
N HIS A 195 1.61 6.81 12.15
CA HIS A 195 2.58 7.85 11.85
C HIS A 195 2.93 8.66 13.10
N SER A 196 4.13 9.25 13.08
CA SER A 196 4.53 10.17 14.14
C SER A 196 3.68 11.44 14.10
N ARG A 197 3.56 12.11 15.25
CA ARG A 197 2.82 13.36 15.36
C ARG A 197 3.40 14.45 14.44
N GLU A 198 4.71 14.47 14.29
CA GLU A 198 5.44 15.39 13.41
C GLU A 198 5.09 15.15 11.94
N SER A 199 5.07 13.87 11.51
CA SER A 199 4.66 13.49 10.16
C SER A 199 3.20 13.85 9.88
N GLU A 200 2.30 13.67 10.84
CA GLU A 200 0.90 14.04 10.69
C GLU A 200 0.70 15.56 10.55
N LEU A 201 1.42 16.37 11.34
CA LEU A 201 1.38 17.84 11.23
C LEU A 201 1.98 18.34 9.91
N GLU A 202 3.03 17.70 9.42
CA GLU A 202 3.60 18.01 8.12
C GLU A 202 2.66 17.62 6.97
N ALA A 203 2.05 16.44 7.04
CA ALA A 203 1.07 15.97 6.07
C ALA A 203 -0.18 16.88 6.04
N ASP A 204 -0.68 17.33 7.19
CA ASP A 204 -1.74 18.34 7.28
C ASP A 204 -1.35 19.63 6.54
N ARG A 205 -0.14 20.15 6.79
CA ARG A 205 0.33 21.41 6.21
C ARG A 205 0.51 21.32 4.70
N LEU A 206 1.13 20.25 4.21
CA LEU A 206 1.36 20.01 2.79
C LEU A 206 0.05 19.65 2.08
N GLY A 207 -0.77 18.80 2.67
CA GLY A 207 -2.08 18.42 2.15
C GLY A 207 -3.02 19.62 2.02
N LEU A 208 -3.08 20.49 3.03
CA LEU A 208 -3.86 21.72 2.98
C LEU A 208 -3.41 22.65 1.85
N ARG A 209 -2.09 22.75 1.62
CA ARG A 209 -1.52 23.52 0.51
C ARG A 209 -1.92 22.93 -0.84
N ASN A 210 -1.77 21.63 -1.01
CA ASN A 210 -2.13 20.91 -2.24
C ASN A 210 -3.63 21.06 -2.54
N LEU A 211 -4.47 20.91 -1.51
CA LEU A 211 -5.92 21.08 -1.59
C LEU A 211 -6.31 22.47 -2.11
N ARG A 212 -5.67 23.53 -1.59
CA ARG A 212 -5.86 24.91 -2.05
C ARG A 212 -5.36 25.15 -3.47
N ASN A 213 -4.17 24.65 -3.79
CA ASN A 213 -3.59 24.79 -5.13
C ASN A 213 -4.42 24.08 -6.19
N ALA A 214 -5.08 22.97 -5.81
CA ALA A 214 -6.02 22.25 -6.64
C ALA A 214 -7.37 22.99 -6.78
N GLY A 215 -7.64 24.04 -5.99
CA GLY A 215 -8.88 24.81 -6.03
C GLY A 215 -10.04 24.23 -5.22
N TYR A 216 -9.79 23.25 -4.35
CA TYR A 216 -10.80 22.74 -3.41
C TYR A 216 -10.98 23.66 -2.21
N ALA A 217 -12.18 23.64 -1.64
CA ALA A 217 -12.47 24.35 -0.41
C ALA A 217 -11.67 23.76 0.76
N SER A 218 -10.74 24.56 1.29
CA SER A 218 -9.81 24.10 2.33
C SER A 218 -10.47 23.82 3.68
N ILE A 219 -11.71 24.28 3.89
CA ILE A 219 -12.52 23.94 5.06
C ILE A 219 -12.83 22.44 5.15
N GLY A 220 -12.86 21.71 4.03
CA GLY A 220 -13.13 20.26 4.01
C GLY A 220 -12.15 19.46 4.87
N MET A 221 -10.88 19.87 4.95
CA MET A 221 -9.89 19.23 5.81
C MET A 221 -10.21 19.38 7.30
N VAL A 222 -10.73 20.55 7.69
CA VAL A 222 -11.13 20.82 9.08
C VAL A 222 -12.40 20.06 9.43
N THR A 223 -13.43 20.12 8.59
CA THR A 223 -14.72 19.49 8.88
C THR A 223 -14.60 17.97 8.90
N PHE A 224 -13.81 17.39 8.00
CA PHE A 224 -13.56 15.95 8.01
C PHE A 224 -12.77 15.52 9.27
N MET A 225 -11.71 16.25 9.65
CA MET A 225 -10.98 15.97 10.89
C MET A 225 -11.89 16.05 12.13
N GLN A 226 -12.73 17.08 12.22
CA GLN A 226 -13.72 17.19 13.30
C GLN A 226 -14.69 16.01 13.33
N LYS A 227 -15.16 15.57 12.17
CA LYS A 227 -16.06 14.41 12.03
C LYS A 227 -15.41 13.12 12.53
N LEU A 228 -14.15 12.88 12.21
CA LEU A 228 -13.40 11.74 12.73
C LEU A 228 -13.27 11.82 14.26
N MET A 229 -12.91 12.98 14.80
CA MET A 229 -12.75 13.20 16.25
C MET A 229 -14.06 13.12 17.05
N GLN A 230 -15.21 13.24 16.40
CA GLN A 230 -16.52 13.08 17.05
C GLN A 230 -16.90 11.59 17.19
N LYS A 231 -16.34 10.70 16.37
CA LYS A 231 -16.53 9.25 16.46
C LYS A 231 -15.61 8.66 17.55
N ASN A 232 -15.92 8.94 18.82
CA ASN A 232 -15.16 8.45 19.99
C ASN A 232 -15.72 7.13 20.55
N GLY A 233 -14.87 6.31 21.18
CA GLY A 233 -15.27 5.09 21.91
C GLY A 233 -15.19 3.80 21.07
N SER A 234 -16.21 2.93 21.12
CA SER A 234 -16.27 1.66 20.36
C SER A 234 -16.40 1.82 18.84
N SER A 235 -16.28 3.05 18.33
CA SER A 235 -16.47 3.44 16.92
C SER A 235 -15.34 4.34 16.42
N VAL A 236 -14.17 4.30 17.06
CA VAL A 236 -12.97 5.01 16.57
C VAL A 236 -12.68 4.54 15.15
N PRO A 237 -12.64 5.45 14.16
CA PRO A 237 -12.26 5.13 12.79
C PRO A 237 -10.88 4.48 12.73
N ASP A 238 -10.72 3.44 11.91
CA ASP A 238 -9.42 2.80 11.67
C ASP A 238 -8.37 3.79 11.17
N PHE A 239 -8.80 4.81 10.41
CA PHE A 239 -7.97 5.94 10.03
C PHE A 239 -7.26 6.61 11.22
N LEU A 240 -7.91 6.71 12.39
CA LEU A 240 -7.28 7.33 13.57
C LEU A 240 -6.26 6.42 14.27
N SER A 241 -6.27 5.12 13.97
CA SER A 241 -5.26 4.18 14.45
C SER A 241 -3.93 4.36 13.72
N THR A 242 -3.95 4.72 12.43
CA THR A 242 -2.75 5.00 11.61
C THR A 242 -2.41 6.50 11.54
N HIS A 243 -3.42 7.37 11.68
CA HIS A 243 -3.29 8.83 11.66
C HIS A 243 -3.86 9.44 12.96
N PRO A 244 -3.11 9.40 14.08
CA PRO A 244 -3.61 9.86 15.36
C PRO A 244 -4.13 11.31 15.31
N ALA A 245 -5.46 11.48 15.38
CA ALA A 245 -6.05 12.80 15.49
C ALA A 245 -5.73 13.38 16.86
N THR A 246 -5.24 14.62 16.87
CA THR A 246 -4.95 15.34 18.10
C THR A 246 -5.61 16.71 18.06
N SER A 247 -5.98 17.20 19.24
CA SER A 247 -6.46 18.58 19.38
C SER A 247 -5.46 19.61 18.82
N ASP A 248 -4.17 19.27 18.80
CA ASP A 248 -3.08 20.10 18.29
C ASP A 248 -3.11 20.20 16.77
N ARG A 249 -3.35 19.09 16.05
CA ARG A 249 -3.56 19.07 14.59
C ARG A 249 -4.77 19.91 14.20
N LEU A 250 -5.91 19.69 14.86
CA LEU A 250 -7.11 20.47 14.58
C LEU A 250 -6.91 21.97 14.85
N ARG A 251 -6.21 22.34 15.95
CA ARG A 251 -5.84 23.75 16.20
C ARG A 251 -4.91 24.30 15.12
N ALA A 252 -3.95 23.53 14.62
CA ALA A 252 -3.06 23.96 13.56
C ALA A 252 -3.82 24.20 12.24
N LEU A 253 -4.71 23.27 11.87
CA LEU A 253 -5.57 23.40 10.70
C LEU A 253 -6.48 24.63 10.81
N ASN A 254 -7.17 24.81 11.94
CA ASN A 254 -8.02 26.00 12.19
C ASN A 254 -7.26 27.32 12.06
N ARG A 255 -6.00 27.38 12.50
CA ARG A 255 -5.16 28.59 12.31
C ARG A 255 -4.73 28.79 10.86
N ALA A 256 -4.56 27.71 10.11
CA ALA A 256 -4.12 27.74 8.73
C ALA A 256 -5.27 28.07 7.76
N VAL A 257 -6.51 27.70 8.09
CA VAL A 257 -7.71 28.08 7.35
C VAL A 257 -8.15 29.50 7.72
N ASP A 258 -7.94 30.45 6.81
CA ASP A 258 -8.43 31.82 6.94
C ASP A 258 -9.97 31.79 6.81
N ASP A 259 -10.69 32.19 7.86
CA ASP A 259 -12.10 31.83 8.10
C ASP A 259 -13.08 32.18 6.97
N GLN A 260 -12.79 33.18 6.12
CA GLN A 260 -13.64 33.52 4.97
C GLN A 260 -13.20 32.88 3.64
N ARG A 261 -11.91 32.61 3.47
CA ARG A 261 -11.37 31.98 2.24
C ARG A 261 -11.44 30.46 2.31
N SER A 262 -11.60 29.90 3.51
CA SER A 262 -11.68 28.46 3.74
C SER A 262 -12.88 27.82 3.07
N TYR A 263 -14.01 28.54 3.00
CA TYR A 263 -15.25 28.14 2.31
C TYR A 263 -15.29 28.48 0.83
N GLN A 264 -14.21 29.05 0.28
CA GLN A 264 -14.09 29.32 -1.15
C GLN A 264 -13.42 28.13 -1.84
N GLY A 265 -13.89 27.77 -3.04
CA GLY A 265 -13.36 26.65 -3.83
C GLY A 265 -14.42 25.58 -4.09
N ASP A 266 -14.01 24.56 -4.83
CA ASP A 266 -14.89 23.49 -5.27
C ASP A 266 -15.15 22.45 -4.18
N GLY A 267 -16.15 21.62 -4.42
CA GLY A 267 -16.38 20.38 -3.67
C GLY A 267 -17.24 20.51 -2.42
N LEU A 268 -17.88 21.66 -2.18
CA LEU A 268 -18.80 21.87 -1.04
C LEU A 268 -20.26 21.48 -1.32
N ASP A 269 -20.59 21.06 -2.54
CA ASP A 269 -21.95 20.65 -2.88
C ASP A 269 -22.27 19.25 -2.33
N ASN A 270 -22.88 19.23 -1.14
CA ASN A 270 -23.32 18.00 -0.50
C ASN A 270 -24.33 17.22 -1.36
N GLN A 271 -25.25 17.89 -2.07
CA GLN A 271 -26.26 17.19 -2.87
C GLN A 271 -25.64 16.49 -4.08
N ALA A 272 -24.74 17.19 -4.78
CA ALA A 272 -23.98 16.61 -5.88
C ALA A 272 -23.15 15.41 -5.40
N TYR A 273 -22.53 15.48 -4.23
CA TYR A 273 -21.76 14.36 -3.68
C TYR A 273 -22.65 13.15 -3.35
N GLN A 274 -23.81 13.37 -2.74
CA GLN A 274 -24.77 12.29 -2.47
C GLN A 274 -25.24 11.61 -3.75
N GLN A 275 -25.55 12.39 -4.79
CA GLN A 275 -26.09 11.89 -6.05
C GLN A 275 -25.03 11.20 -6.93
N ASN A 276 -23.81 11.70 -6.94
CA ASN A 276 -22.77 11.29 -7.90
C ASN A 276 -21.67 10.43 -7.29
N VAL A 277 -21.65 10.25 -5.96
CA VAL A 277 -20.64 9.42 -5.30
C VAL A 277 -21.30 8.42 -4.37
N ARG A 278 -22.07 8.90 -3.39
CA ARG A 278 -22.65 8.00 -2.37
C ARG A 278 -23.79 7.11 -2.87
N SER A 279 -24.43 7.45 -3.99
CA SER A 279 -25.42 6.60 -4.64
C SER A 279 -24.83 5.33 -5.26
N PHE A 280 -23.51 5.27 -5.41
CA PHE A 280 -22.79 4.15 -6.01
C PHE A 280 -22.15 3.22 -4.97
N LEU A 281 -22.29 3.53 -3.67
CA LEU A 281 -21.88 2.69 -2.54
C LEU A 281 -22.99 1.70 -2.18
#